data_AF-A0A3D1DG87-F1
#
_entry.id   AF-A0A3D1DG87-F1
#
_cell.length_a   1.000
_cell.length_b   1.000
_cell.length_c   1.000
_cell.angle_alpha   90.00
_cell.angle_beta   90.00
_cell.angle_gamma   90.00
#
_symmetry.space_group_name_H-M   'P 1'
#
loop_
_entity.id
_entity.type
_entity.pdbx_description
1 polymer ?
#
loop_
_entity_poly.entity_id
_entity_poly.type
_entity_poly.pdbx_seq_one_letter_code
_entity_poly.pdbx_strand_id
1 'polypeptide(L)' 'VHKKQLKKFAETATQQGLTLVPLTVHFVRGRVKIGLAMARGRRLYDKRQKIKAHSDREEIRQASR' A
#
# COMPACT_ATOMS: atom_id res chain seq x y z
N VAL A 1 13.09 13.14 14.36
CA VAL A 1 11.85 12.92 13.57
C VAL A 1 11.28 14.28 13.21
N HIS A 2 10.99 14.55 11.93
CA HIS A 2 10.54 15.89 11.49
C HIS A 2 9.04 16.09 11.77
N LYS A 3 8.68 16.85 12.81
CA LYS A 3 7.28 17.15 13.19
C LYS A 3 6.44 17.73 12.04
N LYS A 4 7.06 18.51 11.15
CA LYS A 4 6.38 19.10 9.97
C LYS A 4 5.88 18.04 8.97
N GLN A 5 6.64 16.95 8.77
CA GLN A 5 6.24 15.87 7.86
C GLN A 5 5.04 15.09 8.41
N LEU A 6 5.04 14.80 9.72
CA LEU A 6 3.92 14.15 10.40
C LEU A 6 2.62 14.97 10.28
N LYS A 7 2.69 16.29 10.49
CA LYS A 7 1.53 17.17 10.37
C LYS A 7 0.97 17.18 8.95
N LYS A 8 1.85 17.30 7.93
CA LYS A 8 1.46 17.24 6.52
C LYS A 8 0.81 15.89 6.16
N PHE A 9 1.36 14.77 6.67
CA PHE A 9 0.77 13.45 6.43
C PHE A 9 -0.58 13.28 7.12
N ALA A 10 -0.74 13.76 8.36
CA ALA A 10 -2.00 13.69 9.08
C ALA A 10 -3.10 14.53 8.41
N GLU A 11 -2.77 15.74 7.96
CA GLU A 11 -3.69 16.60 7.21
C GLU A 11 -4.11 15.95 5.88
N THR A 12 -3.13 15.42 5.13
CA THR A 12 -3.40 14.76 3.84
C THR A 12 -4.23 13.48 4.00
N ALA A 13 -3.95 12.68 5.03
CA ALA A 13 -4.70 11.47 5.35
C ALA A 13 -6.18 11.80 5.65
N THR A 14 -6.42 12.85 6.44
CA THR A 14 -7.77 13.28 6.85
C THR A 14 -8.56 13.85 5.68
N GLN A 15 -7.94 14.70 4.84
CA GLN A 15 -8.63 15.35 3.72
C GLN A 15 -9.01 14.40 2.58
N GLN A 16 -8.17 13.39 2.30
CA GLN A 16 -8.31 12.57 1.09
C GLN A 16 -8.81 11.14 1.35
N GLY A 17 -9.17 10.82 2.60
CA GLY A 17 -9.56 9.47 3.02
C GLY A 17 -8.44 8.46 2.77
N LEU A 18 -7.19 8.89 2.93
CA LEU A 18 -6.00 8.06 2.71
C LEU A 18 -5.56 7.47 4.04
N THR A 19 -5.15 6.21 4.01
CA THR A 19 -4.63 5.48 5.17
C THR A 19 -3.11 5.44 5.09
N LEU A 20 -2.45 5.62 6.24
CA LEU A 20 -1.01 5.46 6.35
C LEU A 20 -0.68 3.96 6.44
N VAL A 21 0.17 3.46 5.56
CA VAL A 21 0.56 2.04 5.50
C VAL A 21 2.10 1.92 5.55
N PRO A 22 2.66 1.07 6.42
CA PRO A 22 4.09 0.78 6.41
C PRO A 22 4.44 -0.07 5.18
N LEU A 23 5.49 0.32 4.46
CA LEU A 23 6.01 -0.43 3.31
C LEU A 23 7.16 -1.34 3.72
N THR A 24 8.14 -0.77 4.42
CA THR A 24 9.38 -1.46 4.76
C THR A 24 9.89 -1.05 6.12
N VAL A 25 10.51 -2.00 6.81
CA VAL A 25 11.22 -1.77 8.06
C VAL A 25 12.68 -2.13 7.81
N HIS A 26 13.59 -1.17 7.99
CA HIS A 26 15.01 -1.38 7.74
C HIS A 26 15.85 -0.76 8.86
N PHE A 27 16.96 -1.40 9.19
CA PHE A 27 17.87 -0.96 10.24
C PHE A 27 18.92 -0.02 9.65
N VAL A 28 19.09 1.15 10.24
CA VAL A 28 20.12 2.13 9.87
C VAL A 28 20.83 2.61 11.13
N ARG A 29 22.13 2.32 11.24
CA ARG A 29 23.00 2.77 12.34
C ARG A 29 22.40 2.45 13.73
N GLY A 30 21.99 1.20 13.93
CA GLY A 30 21.40 0.73 15.20
C GLY A 30 19.98 1.23 15.47
N ARG A 31 19.32 1.92 14.53
CA ARG A 31 17.94 2.38 14.67
C ARG A 31 17.04 1.75 13.61
N VAL A 32 15.83 1.40 13.99
CA VAL A 32 14.80 0.95 13.05
C VAL A 32 14.20 2.17 12.35
N LYS A 33 14.22 2.15 11.01
CA LYS A 33 13.51 3.11 10.17
C LYS A 33 12.37 2.40 9.46
N ILE A 34 11.21 3.04 9.50
CA ILE A 34 10.01 2.56 8.83
C ILE A 34 9.74 3.47 7.64
N GLY A 35 9.70 2.90 6.44
CA GLY A 35 9.18 3.55 5.25
C GLY A 35 7.65 3.56 5.31
N LEU A 36 7.04 4.74 5.26
CA LEU A 36 5.59 4.94 5.33
C LEU A 36 5.09 5.46 3.98
N ALA A 37 3.93 4.97 3.55
CA ALA A 37 3.22 5.47 2.37
C ALA A 37 1.77 5.80 2.71
N MET A 38 1.18 6.69 1.91
CA MET A 38 -0.26 6.95 1.94
C MET A 38 -0.93 6.11 0.86
N ALA A 39 -1.93 5.33 1.23
CA ALA A 39 -2.68 4.49 0.31
C ALA A 39 -4.19 4.74 0.46
N ARG A 40 -4.94 4.63 -0.64
CA ARG A 40 -6.40 4.58 -0.60
C ARG A 40 -6.87 3.14 -0.69
N GLY A 41 -7.86 2.76 0.12
CA GLY A 41 -8.55 1.49 -0.06
C GLY A 41 -9.16 1.38 -1.46
N ARG A 42 -8.94 0.26 -2.16
CA ARG A 42 -9.56 0.01 -3.46
C ARG A 42 -11.08 -0.17 -3.32
N ARG A 43 -11.85 0.40 -4.24
CA ARG A 43 -13.31 0.20 -4.32
C ARG A 43 -13.62 -1.28 -4.59
N LEU A 44 -14.76 -1.76 -4.11
CA LEU A 44 -15.21 -3.15 -4.25
C LEU A 44 -15.30 -3.61 -5.71
N TYR A 45 -15.68 -2.70 -6.62
CA TYR A 45 -15.72 -2.96 -8.07
C TYR A 45 -14.34 -3.34 -8.63
N ASP A 46 -13.30 -2.57 -8.31
CA ASP A 46 -11.92 -2.80 -8.77
C ASP A 46 -11.35 -4.12 -8.22
N LYS A 47 -11.79 -4.53 -7.02
CA LYS A 47 -11.38 -5.82 -6.44
C LYS A 47 -11.90 -7.00 -7.26
N ARG A 48 -13.15 -6.94 -7.73
CA ARG A 48 -13.74 -8.03 -8.54
C ARG A 48 -13.00 -8.22 -9.86
N GLN A 49 -12.72 -7.11 -10.57
CA GLN A 49 -11.95 -7.17 -11.81
C GLN A 49 -10.54 -7.72 -11.59
N LYS A 50 -9.87 -7.31 -10.51
CA LYS A 50 -8.52 -7.80 -10.18
C LYS A 50 -8.49 -9.29 -9.81
N ILE A 51 -9.49 -9.77 -9.07
CA ILE A 51 -9.60 -11.19 -8.70
C ILE A 51 -9.79 -12.03 -9.96
N LYS A 52 -10.69 -11.61 -10.86
CA LYS A 52 -10.89 -12.29 -12.15
C LYS A 52 -9.60 -12.36 -12.97
N ALA A 53 -8.95 -11.22 -13.19
CA ALA A 53 -7.70 -11.16 -13.95
C ALA A 53 -6.55 -11.98 -13.31
N HIS A 54 -6.55 -12.15 -11.99
CA HIS A 54 -5.59 -13.01 -11.31
C HIS A 54 -5.92 -14.49 -11.52
N SER A 55 -7.19 -14.89 -11.43
CA SER A 55 -7.63 -16.26 -11.71
C SER A 55 -7.30 -16.66 -13.15
N ASP A 56 -7.66 -15.80 -14.11
CA ASP A 56 -7.41 -16.03 -15.53
C ASP A 56 -5.91 -16.23 -15.82
N ARG A 57 -5.03 -15.47 -15.16
CA ARG A 57 -3.58 -15.61 -15.29
C ARG A 57 -3.04 -16.92 -14.72
N GLU A 58 -3.56 -17.34 -13.56
CA GLU A 58 -3.12 -18.60 -12.93
C GLU A 58 -3.60 -19.81 -13.72
N GLU A 59 -4.81 -19.78 -14.29
CA GLU A 59 -5.33 -20.83 -15.19
C GLU A 59 -4.49 -20.96 -16.46
N ILE A 60 -4.17 -19.83 -17.13
CA ILE A 60 -3.27 -19.84 -18.29
C ILE A 60 -1.91 -20.42 -17.91
N ARG A 61 -1.37 -20.03 -16.75
CA ARG A 61 -0.07 -20.50 -16.27
C ARG A 61 -0.04 -22.00 -15.96
N GLN A 62 -1.13 -22.55 -15.43
CA GLN A 62 -1.26 -23.99 -15.19
C GLN A 62 -1.46 -24.79 -16.49
N ALA A 63 -2.21 -24.25 -17.45
CA ALA A 63 -2.37 -24.88 -18.77
C ALA A 63 -1.10 -24.83 -19.64
N SER A 64 -0.18 -23.92 -19.32
CA SER A 64 1.13 -23.80 -19.98
C SER A 64 2.19 -24.77 -19.44
N ARG A 65 1.83 -25.66 -18.51
CA ARG A 65 2.74 -26.55 -17.79
C ARG A 65 2.41 -28.01 -18.09
#